data_AF-A0A5N8TF26-F1
#
_entry.id   AF-A0A5N8TF26-F1
#
_cell.length_a   1.000
_cell.length_b   1.000
_cell.length_c   1.000
_cell.angle_alpha   90.00
_cell.angle_beta   90.00
_cell.angle_gamma   90.00
#
_symmetry.space_group_name_H-M   'P 1'
#
loop_
_entity.id
_entity.type
_entity.pdbx_description
1 polymer ?
#
loop_
_entity_poly.entity_id
_entity_poly.type
_entity_poly.pdbx_seq_one_letter_code
_entity_poly.pdbx_strand_id
1 'polypeptide(L)'
;MTSPLNVCEYNSDVFKEVERFFDSLFKQKTVDACWHPRRFEYARYLVKPLFEKRGITDWEDHVSLWRDDDGKLVGVALSEAADFNSFFFTSSEYRYALLKQMLEWAMETNYCLENGRKKMTCWADQEDNMLIMLLKEYGFDKDIGQEYLLVGDLNQ
;
A
#
# COMPACT_ATOMS: atom_id res chain seq x y z
N MET A 1 18.00 15.47 -0.83
CA MET A 1 17.44 15.06 0.47
C MET A 1 15.95 15.32 0.39
N THR A 2 15.15 14.28 0.19
CA THR A 2 13.70 14.38 0.33
C THR A 2 13.39 14.42 1.82
N SER A 3 12.72 15.48 2.29
CA SER A 3 12.20 15.57 3.65
C SER A 3 11.44 14.29 4.00
N PRO A 4 11.49 13.78 5.24
CA PRO A 4 10.69 12.63 5.64
C PRO A 4 9.21 13.02 5.50
N LEU A 5 8.51 12.40 4.56
CA LEU A 5 7.07 12.57 4.45
C LEU A 5 6.44 11.94 5.69
N ASN A 6 5.58 12.70 6.37
CA ASN A 6 4.99 12.26 7.63
C ASN A 6 4.06 11.07 7.38
N VAL A 7 4.42 9.91 7.93
CA VAL A 7 3.53 8.75 7.99
C VAL A 7 2.53 9.00 9.11
N CYS A 8 1.25 9.00 8.77
CA CYS A 8 0.16 9.14 9.72
C CYS A 8 -0.70 7.87 9.69
N GLU A 9 -1.09 7.41 10.88
CA GLU A 9 -2.13 6.40 11.02
C GLU A 9 -3.45 6.94 10.45
N TYR A 10 -4.17 6.07 9.73
CA TYR A 10 -5.50 6.40 9.26
C TYR A 10 -6.49 6.44 10.43
N ASN A 11 -7.42 7.38 10.38
CA ASN A 11 -8.60 7.37 11.22
C ASN A 11 -9.85 7.68 10.39
N SER A 12 -11.02 7.32 10.91
CA SER A 12 -12.25 7.46 10.14
C SER A 12 -12.63 8.89 9.75
N ASP A 13 -12.09 9.92 10.41
CA ASP A 13 -12.40 11.32 10.13
C ASP A 13 -11.83 11.77 8.78
N VAL A 14 -10.74 11.15 8.33
CA VAL A 14 -10.09 11.45 7.04
C VAL A 14 -10.62 10.61 5.87
N PHE A 15 -11.66 9.80 6.08
CA PHE A 15 -12.26 8.94 5.04
C PHE A 15 -12.58 9.71 3.74
N LYS A 16 -13.23 10.87 3.85
CA LYS A 16 -13.60 11.70 2.69
C LYS A 16 -12.40 12.31 1.98
N GLU A 17 -11.28 12.51 2.67
CA GLU A 17 -10.04 12.95 2.05
C GLU A 17 -9.41 11.83 1.23
N VAL A 18 -9.37 10.61 1.77
CA VAL A 18 -8.85 9.42 1.08
C VAL A 18 -9.69 9.09 -0.16
N GLU A 19 -11.01 9.17 -0.07
CA GLU A 19 -11.88 9.04 -1.26
C GLU A 19 -11.54 10.06 -2.35
N ARG A 20 -11.31 11.33 -1.99
CA ARG A 20 -10.90 12.36 -2.97
C ARG A 20 -9.53 12.07 -3.56
N PHE A 21 -8.61 11.53 -2.78
CA PHE A 21 -7.30 11.11 -3.26
C PHE A 21 -7.42 10.02 -4.33
N PHE A 22 -8.16 8.93 -4.06
CA PHE A 22 -8.40 7.88 -5.06
C PHE A 22 -9.13 8.39 -6.32
N ASP A 23 -10.10 9.30 -6.17
CA ASP A 23 -10.76 9.95 -7.31
C ASP A 23 -9.78 10.75 -8.18
N SER A 24 -8.81 11.43 -7.53
CA SER A 24 -7.78 12.18 -8.25
C SER A 24 -6.83 11.28 -9.04
N LEU A 25 -6.43 10.14 -8.47
CA LEU A 25 -5.57 9.16 -9.15
C LEU A 25 -6.28 8.57 -10.37
N PHE A 26 -7.56 8.21 -10.20
CA PHE A 26 -8.38 7.68 -11.29
C PHE A 26 -8.52 8.67 -12.44
N LYS A 27 -8.81 9.95 -12.14
CA LYS A 27 -8.91 11.02 -13.15
C LYS A 27 -7.60 11.26 -13.89
N GLN A 28 -6.46 11.12 -13.20
CA GLN A 28 -5.13 11.29 -13.78
C GLN A 28 -4.62 10.03 -14.50
N LYS A 29 -5.35 8.91 -14.42
CA LYS A 29 -4.93 7.60 -14.95
C LYS A 29 -3.54 7.21 -14.45
N THR A 30 -3.22 7.53 -13.19
CA THR A 30 -1.96 7.15 -12.57
C THR A 30 -2.00 5.67 -12.23
N VAL A 31 -1.80 4.83 -13.25
CA VAL A 31 -1.90 3.35 -13.23
C VAL A 31 -3.32 2.87 -12.93
N ASP A 32 -3.75 1.77 -13.54
CA ASP A 32 -5.04 1.10 -13.31
C ASP A 32 -5.07 0.44 -11.92
N ALA A 33 -4.88 1.27 -10.90
CA ALA A 33 -5.12 0.94 -9.52
C ALA A 33 -6.57 0.47 -9.45
N CYS A 34 -6.75 -0.81 -9.19
CA CYS A 34 -8.04 -1.43 -8.95
C CYS A 34 -8.84 -0.77 -7.80
N TRP A 35 -8.27 0.25 -7.15
CA TRP A 35 -8.78 1.11 -6.08
C TRP A 35 -9.28 2.45 -6.58
N HIS A 36 -10.59 2.52 -6.79
CA HIS A 36 -11.37 3.77 -6.92
C HIS A 36 -12.08 4.09 -5.58
N PRO A 37 -12.67 5.29 -5.41
CA PRO A 37 -13.31 5.68 -4.15
C PRO A 37 -14.30 4.64 -3.60
N ARG A 38 -15.17 4.11 -4.46
CA ARG A 38 -16.14 3.06 -4.06
C ARG A 38 -15.50 1.74 -3.63
N ARG A 39 -14.30 1.39 -4.09
CA ARG A 39 -13.59 0.18 -3.64
C ARG A 39 -13.01 0.42 -2.25
N PHE A 40 -12.49 1.63 -1.99
CA PHE A 40 -12.06 2.00 -0.65
C PHE A 40 -13.23 1.94 0.35
N GLU A 41 -14.39 2.46 -0.02
CA GLU A 41 -15.63 2.28 0.76
C GLU A 41 -15.99 0.80 0.94
N TYR A 42 -15.95 0.01 -0.14
CA TYR A 42 -16.23 -1.43 -0.07
C TYR A 42 -15.27 -2.18 0.85
N ALA A 43 -13.96 -1.90 0.77
CA ALA A 43 -12.95 -2.52 1.61
C ALA A 43 -13.23 -2.24 3.09
N ARG A 44 -13.59 -1.00 3.42
CA ARG A 44 -13.96 -0.61 4.78
C ARG A 44 -15.11 -1.44 5.36
N TYR A 45 -16.07 -1.85 4.53
CA TYR A 45 -17.23 -2.63 5.00
C TYR A 45 -17.06 -4.14 4.87
N LEU A 46 -16.31 -4.63 3.88
CA LEU A 46 -16.20 -6.07 3.59
C LEU A 46 -14.87 -6.68 4.05
N VAL A 47 -13.76 -5.95 3.90
CA VAL A 47 -12.43 -6.42 4.33
C VAL A 47 -12.29 -6.32 5.84
N LYS A 48 -12.82 -5.27 6.46
CA LYS A 48 -12.79 -5.09 7.92
C LYS A 48 -13.33 -6.30 8.71
N PRO A 49 -14.53 -6.85 8.41
CA PRO A 49 -14.99 -8.06 9.07
C PRO A 49 -14.10 -9.30 8.85
N LEU A 50 -13.31 -9.36 7.77
CA LEU A 50 -12.39 -10.47 7.53
C LEU A 50 -11.17 -10.39 8.45
N PHE A 51 -10.68 -9.20 8.75
CA PHE A 51 -9.59 -8.98 9.71
C PHE A 51 -10.04 -9.37 11.12
N GLU A 52 -11.22 -8.90 11.53
CA GLU A 52 -11.83 -9.26 12.82
C GLU A 52 -12.01 -10.78 12.97
N LYS A 53 -12.51 -11.46 11.93
CA LYS A 53 -12.70 -12.93 11.94
C LYS A 53 -11.40 -13.72 12.03
N ARG A 54 -10.28 -13.16 11.58
CA ARG A 54 -8.95 -13.78 11.67
C ARG A 54 -8.29 -13.53 13.03
N GLY A 55 -8.96 -12.81 13.95
CA GLY A 55 -8.41 -12.45 15.25
C GLY A 55 -7.33 -11.37 15.14
N ILE A 56 -7.41 -10.54 14.11
CA ILE A 56 -6.46 -9.47 13.82
C ILE A 56 -7.06 -8.13 14.31
N THR A 57 -6.24 -7.09 14.33
CA THR A 57 -6.57 -5.68 14.59
C THR A 57 -7.57 -5.10 13.58
N ASP A 58 -8.03 -3.87 13.81
CA ASP A 58 -8.96 -3.21 12.89
C ASP A 58 -8.28 -3.06 11.53
N TRP A 59 -9.01 -3.28 10.43
CA TRP A 59 -8.45 -3.07 9.08
C TRP A 59 -7.93 -1.63 8.91
N GLU A 60 -8.56 -0.66 9.58
CA GLU A 60 -8.14 0.73 9.58
C GLU A 60 -6.70 0.91 10.11
N ASP A 61 -6.22 0.03 11.00
CA ASP A 61 -4.83 0.01 11.51
C ASP A 61 -3.81 -0.40 10.45
N HIS A 62 -4.29 -0.98 9.33
CA HIS A 62 -3.46 -1.38 8.18
C HIS A 62 -3.59 -0.40 7.02
N VAL A 63 -4.10 0.80 7.26
CA VAL A 63 -4.11 1.91 6.30
C VAL A 63 -3.15 2.99 6.79
N SER A 64 -2.19 3.35 5.94
CA SER A 64 -1.18 4.37 6.27
C SER A 64 -1.17 5.47 5.23
N LEU A 65 -0.99 6.71 5.71
CA LEU A 65 -1.12 7.92 4.93
C LEU A 65 0.20 8.68 4.91
N TRP A 66 0.56 9.23 3.75
CA TRP A 66 1.72 10.11 3.59
C TRP A 66 1.26 11.51 3.25
N ARG A 67 1.80 12.49 3.99
CA ARG A 67 1.53 13.91 3.76
C ARG A 67 2.80 14.65 3.37
N ASP A 68 2.65 15.63 2.47
CA ASP A 68 3.71 16.60 2.18
C ASP A 68 3.86 17.64 3.30
N ASP A 69 4.81 18.57 3.12
CA ASP A 69 5.13 19.61 4.10
C ASP A 69 3.95 20.58 4.36
N ASP A 70 3.01 20.68 3.41
CA ASP A 70 1.79 21.48 3.53
C ASP A 70 0.62 20.69 4.14
N GLY A 71 0.86 19.43 4.52
CA GLY A 71 -0.14 18.53 5.11
C GLY A 71 -1.08 17.88 4.10
N LYS A 72 -0.85 18.02 2.79
CA LYS A 72 -1.68 17.43 1.74
C LYS A 72 -1.38 15.93 1.62
N LEU A 73 -2.43 15.12 1.51
CA LEU A 73 -2.31 13.68 1.25
C LEU A 73 -1.68 13.43 -0.13
N VAL A 74 -0.51 12.77 -0.13
CA VAL A 74 0.27 12.46 -1.34
C VAL A 74 0.48 10.98 -1.56
N GLY A 75 0.22 10.14 -0.55
CA GLY A 75 0.28 8.68 -0.66
C GLY A 75 -0.60 7.95 0.33
N VAL A 76 -1.00 6.73 -0.06
CA VAL A 76 -1.78 5.80 0.76
C VAL A 76 -1.20 4.41 0.57
N ALA A 77 -0.86 3.72 1.67
CA ALA A 77 -0.62 2.29 1.69
C ALA A 77 -1.79 1.60 2.40
N LEU A 78 -2.21 0.44 1.91
CA LEU A 78 -3.23 -0.36 2.56
C LEU A 78 -3.06 -1.84 2.28
N SER A 79 -3.81 -2.66 3.01
CA SER A 79 -3.86 -4.11 2.86
C SER A 79 -5.30 -4.62 2.69
N GLU A 80 -5.50 -5.72 1.94
CA GLU A 80 -6.76 -6.48 1.93
C GLU A 80 -6.64 -7.84 2.66
N ALA A 81 -5.43 -8.20 3.08
CA ALA A 81 -5.12 -9.41 3.82
C ALA A 81 -4.02 -9.06 4.81
N ALA A 82 -4.41 -8.99 6.08
CA ALA A 82 -3.63 -8.54 7.23
C ALA A 82 -2.17 -9.02 7.34
N ASP A 83 -1.85 -10.11 6.67
CA ASP A 83 -0.61 -10.85 6.79
C ASP A 83 0.13 -10.97 5.44
N PHE A 84 -0.31 -10.32 4.37
CA PHE A 84 0.27 -10.58 3.05
C PHE A 84 0.45 -9.34 2.18
N ASN A 85 -0.61 -8.62 1.83
CA ASN A 85 -0.52 -7.72 0.68
C ASN A 85 -0.40 -6.24 1.04
N SER A 86 0.54 -5.57 0.38
CA SER A 86 0.66 -4.12 0.35
C SER A 86 0.23 -3.58 -1.01
N PHE A 87 -0.64 -2.59 -0.98
CA PHE A 87 -0.96 -1.75 -2.12
C PHE A 87 -0.39 -0.37 -1.88
N PHE A 88 0.30 0.20 -2.88
CA PHE A 88 0.88 1.53 -2.78
C PHE A 88 0.25 2.48 -3.79
N PHE A 89 -0.27 3.59 -3.29
CA PHE A 89 -0.88 4.64 -4.10
C PHE A 89 -0.15 5.94 -3.86
N THR A 90 0.27 6.60 -4.93
CA THR A 90 1.06 7.83 -4.85
C THR A 90 0.56 8.84 -5.88
N SER A 91 0.58 10.10 -5.50
CA SER A 91 0.47 11.19 -6.46
C SER A 91 1.67 11.18 -7.41
N SER A 92 1.42 11.48 -8.69
CA SER A 92 2.41 11.35 -9.77
C SER A 92 3.68 12.18 -9.55
N GLU A 93 3.52 13.38 -8.99
CA GLU A 93 4.60 14.32 -8.68
C GLU A 93 5.65 13.74 -7.70
N TYR A 94 5.22 12.87 -6.77
CA TYR A 94 6.07 12.32 -5.71
C TYR A 94 6.44 10.86 -5.95
N ARG A 95 5.94 10.25 -7.04
CA ARG A 95 5.81 8.80 -7.20
C ARG A 95 7.07 8.01 -6.83
N TYR A 96 8.20 8.24 -7.50
CA TYR A 96 9.40 7.41 -7.29
C TYR A 96 9.95 7.52 -5.86
N ALA A 97 10.18 8.75 -5.37
CA ALA A 97 10.74 8.97 -4.05
C ALA A 97 9.80 8.51 -2.91
N LEU A 98 8.50 8.62 -3.13
CA LEU A 98 7.49 8.19 -2.16
C LEU A 98 7.30 6.66 -2.19
N LEU A 99 7.28 6.02 -3.36
CA LEU A 99 7.21 4.56 -3.46
C LEU A 99 8.37 3.89 -2.72
N LYS A 100 9.59 4.44 -2.84
CA LYS A 100 10.76 3.94 -2.09
C LYS A 100 10.52 4.02 -0.57
N GLN A 101 10.10 5.17 -0.07
CA GLN A 101 9.81 5.36 1.36
C GLN A 101 8.68 4.45 1.85
N MET A 102 7.61 4.30 1.06
CA MET A 102 6.48 3.43 1.41
C MET A 102 6.88 1.96 1.44
N LEU A 103 7.73 1.52 0.51
CA LEU A 103 8.25 0.15 0.49
C LEU A 103 9.15 -0.11 1.70
N GLU A 104 10.11 0.78 1.97
CA GLU A 104 11.00 0.68 3.15
C GLU A 104 10.19 0.62 4.44
N TRP A 105 9.21 1.52 4.61
CA TRP A 105 8.30 1.50 5.75
C TRP A 105 7.54 0.16 5.85
N ALA A 106 6.97 -0.32 4.75
CA ALA A 106 6.14 -1.52 4.75
C ALA A 106 6.96 -2.80 5.01
N MET A 107 8.24 -2.84 4.63
CA MET A 107 9.15 -3.94 5.00
C MET A 107 9.40 -3.99 6.52
N GLU A 108 9.31 -2.86 7.21
CA GLU A 108 9.48 -2.78 8.67
C GLU A 108 8.20 -3.04 9.45
N THR A 109 7.02 -2.75 8.87
CA THR A 109 5.75 -2.72 9.59
C THR A 109 4.69 -3.67 9.07
N ASN A 110 4.74 -4.06 7.79
CA ASN A 110 3.69 -4.82 7.10
C ASN A 110 4.24 -6.11 6.48
N TYR A 111 4.65 -7.04 7.35
CA TYR A 111 5.14 -8.37 6.98
C TYR A 111 4.48 -9.44 7.85
N CYS A 112 4.45 -10.69 7.37
CA CYS A 112 4.13 -11.85 8.19
C CYS A 112 5.37 -12.65 8.53
N LEU A 113 5.25 -13.48 9.58
CA LEU A 113 6.26 -14.47 9.93
C LEU A 113 5.83 -15.83 9.37
N GLU A 114 6.49 -16.27 8.31
CA GLU A 114 6.31 -17.62 7.76
C GLU A 114 7.57 -18.45 8.05
N ASN A 115 7.42 -19.53 8.81
CA ASN A 115 8.55 -20.40 9.22
C ASN A 115 9.70 -19.62 9.91
N GLY A 116 9.36 -18.59 10.70
CA GLY A 116 10.33 -17.74 11.39
C GLY A 116 11.02 -16.69 10.51
N ARG A 117 10.60 -16.54 9.25
CA ARG A 117 11.12 -15.54 8.32
C ARG A 117 10.08 -14.47 8.04
N LYS A 118 10.53 -13.22 7.91
CA LYS A 118 9.66 -12.12 7.51
C LYS A 118 9.39 -12.24 6.01
N LYS A 119 8.12 -12.36 5.64
CA LYS A 119 7.68 -12.33 4.26
C LYS A 119 6.71 -11.19 4.04
N MET A 120 6.79 -10.63 2.85
CA MET A 120 5.91 -9.55 2.42
C MET A 120 5.49 -9.78 0.99
N THR A 121 4.28 -9.33 0.68
CA THR A 121 3.67 -9.45 -0.63
C THR A 121 3.24 -8.05 -1.08
N CYS A 122 3.56 -7.71 -2.32
CA CYS A 122 3.25 -6.41 -2.92
C CYS A 122 2.40 -6.63 -4.15
N TRP A 123 1.30 -5.89 -4.26
CA TRP A 123 0.51 -5.87 -5.47
C TRP A 123 1.08 -4.81 -6.43
N ALA A 124 1.37 -5.20 -7.66
CA ALA A 124 1.79 -4.30 -8.73
C ALA A 124 1.05 -4.63 -10.02
N ASP A 125 0.47 -3.61 -10.65
CA ASP A 125 -0.09 -3.75 -11.98
C ASP A 125 1.02 -4.10 -12.99
N GLN A 126 0.73 -4.90 -14.02
CA GLN A 126 1.71 -5.27 -15.03
C GLN A 126 2.27 -4.07 -15.79
N GLU A 127 1.49 -2.99 -15.89
CA GLU A 127 1.90 -1.74 -16.53
C GLU A 127 2.70 -0.84 -15.59
N ASP A 128 2.74 -1.13 -14.28
CA ASP A 128 3.49 -0.37 -13.27
C ASP A 128 4.97 -0.74 -13.22
N ASN A 129 5.65 -0.53 -14.35
CA ASN A 129 7.07 -0.85 -14.50
C ASN A 129 7.94 -0.20 -13.43
N MET A 130 7.56 0.98 -12.93
CA MET A 130 8.31 1.68 -11.88
C MET A 130 8.27 0.92 -10.55
N LEU A 131 7.08 0.53 -10.10
CA LEU A 131 6.94 -0.26 -8.88
C LEU A 131 7.59 -1.64 -9.04
N ILE A 132 7.41 -2.30 -10.18
CA ILE A 132 8.01 -3.61 -10.46
C ILE A 132 9.54 -3.54 -10.41
N MET A 133 10.15 -2.51 -11.02
CA MET A 133 11.60 -2.34 -10.98
C MET A 133 12.10 -2.09 -9.56
N LEU A 134 11.44 -1.20 -8.82
CA LEU A 134 11.78 -0.92 -7.43
C LEU A 134 11.68 -2.19 -6.56
N LEU A 135 10.59 -2.95 -6.67
CA LEU A 135 10.42 -4.20 -5.91
C LEU A 135 11.55 -5.20 -6.21
N LYS A 136 11.97 -5.34 -7.47
CA LYS A 136 13.10 -6.19 -7.85
C LYS A 136 14.43 -5.71 -7.28
N GLU A 137 14.66 -4.39 -7.18
CA GLU A 137 15.85 -3.84 -6.52
C GLU A 137 15.94 -4.25 -5.04
N TYR A 138 14.78 -4.45 -4.38
CA TYR A 138 14.66 -4.92 -3.00
C TYR A 138 14.54 -6.45 -2.89
N GLY A 139 14.77 -7.20 -3.97
CA GLY A 139 14.79 -8.67 -3.95
C GLY A 139 13.41 -9.33 -3.94
N PHE A 140 12.35 -8.62 -4.35
CA PHE A 140 11.04 -9.23 -4.56
C PHE A 140 10.96 -9.88 -5.94
N ASP A 141 10.38 -11.07 -5.98
CA ASP A 141 10.16 -11.85 -7.20
C ASP A 141 8.67 -12.08 -7.46
N LYS A 142 8.31 -12.28 -8.73
CA LYS A 142 6.93 -12.56 -9.12
C LYS A 142 6.48 -13.91 -8.54
N ASP A 143 5.31 -13.94 -7.90
CA ASP A 143 4.74 -15.19 -7.39
C ASP A 143 4.29 -16.11 -8.53
N ILE A 144 4.52 -17.41 -8.35
CA ILE A 144 4.20 -18.41 -9.36
C ILE A 144 2.69 -18.62 -9.38
N GLY A 145 2.02 -18.13 -10.43
CA GLY A 145 0.58 -18.28 -10.63
C GLY A 145 -0.25 -17.06 -10.23
N GLN A 146 0.36 -15.99 -9.72
CA GLN A 146 -0.30 -14.71 -9.50
C GLN A 146 0.38 -13.60 -10.31
N GLU A 147 -0.34 -13.08 -11.29
CA GLU A 147 0.26 -12.18 -12.27
C GLU A 147 0.64 -10.80 -11.74
N TYR A 148 0.02 -10.38 -10.63
CA TYR A 148 0.14 -9.04 -10.04
C TYR A 148 0.81 -9.03 -8.66
N LEU A 149 1.30 -10.20 -8.20
CA LEU A 149 1.85 -10.35 -6.86
C LEU A 149 3.36 -10.55 -6.94
N LEU A 150 4.10 -9.74 -6.19
CA LEU A 150 5.52 -9.94 -5.94
C LEU A 150 5.74 -10.28 -4.47
N VAL A 151 6.64 -11.23 -4.20
CA VAL A 151 6.93 -11.79 -2.88
C VAL A 151 8.40 -11.53 -2.54
N GLY A 152 8.65 -11.02 -1.33
CA GLY A 152 10.00 -10.80 -0.80
C GLY A 152 10.22 -11.54 0.52
N ASP A 153 11.41 -12.14 0.68
CA ASP A 153 11.93 -12.60 1.98
C ASP A 153 12.79 -11.45 2.55
N LEU A 154 12.35 -10.87 3.66
CA LEU A 154 12.94 -9.65 4.22
C LEU A 154 14.11 -9.95 5.17
N ASN A 155 14.46 -11.22 5.38
CA ASN A 155 15.56 -11.63 6.24
C ASN A 155 16.90 -11.72 5.48
N GLN A 156 16.99 -11.21 4.25
CA GLN A 156 18.20 -11.22 3.41
C GLN A 156 19.25 -10.21 3.86
#